data_AF-A0A952G8K4-F1
#
_entry.id   AF-A0A952G8K4-F1
#
_cell.length_a   1.000
_cell.length_b   1.000
_cell.length_c   1.000
_cell.angle_alpha   90.00
_cell.angle_beta   90.00
_cell.angle_gamma   90.00
#
_symmetry.space_group_name_H-M   'P 1'
#
loop_
_entity.id
_entity.type
_entity.pdbx_description
1 polymer ?
#
loop_
_entity_poly.entity_id
_entity_poly.type
_entity_poly.pdbx_seq_one_letter_code
_entity_poly.pdbx_strand_id
1 'polypeptide(L)'
;LWRMVQVIGLPFIFIPISTLNYVGVPPAKMNQISSLSNFARNLGGSAGTALLTTFLARTAHTHQAQLAMNTVPGSPAYENYIGRLATILRDHGTPAAQATQMAMGRAYSEMLRQAQMLSYKNAFFVLAVVILMLSPLPLMMRLPPKKPKPAPEAMGH
;
A
#
# COMPACT_ATOMS: atom_id res chain seq x y z
N LEU A 1 -10.74 9.59 5.71
CA LEU A 1 -10.08 10.78 5.12
C LEU A 1 -8.69 10.48 4.53
N TRP A 2 -7.71 10.01 5.32
CA TRP A 2 -6.35 9.73 4.80
C TRP A 2 -6.30 8.79 3.58
N ARG A 3 -7.07 7.69 3.61
CA ARG A 3 -7.22 6.76 2.47
C ARG A 3 -7.80 7.41 1.22
N MET A 4 -8.63 8.44 1.34
CA MET A 4 -9.25 9.09 0.18
C MET A 4 -8.30 10.08 -0.50
N VAL A 5 -7.49 10.79 0.29
CA VAL A 5 -6.43 11.68 -0.23
C VAL A 5 -5.39 10.89 -1.02
N GLN A 6 -5.08 9.65 -0.62
CA GLN A 6 -4.13 8.79 -1.34
C GLN A 6 -4.64 8.31 -2.70
N VAL A 7 -5.94 8.03 -2.85
CA VAL A 7 -6.49 7.44 -4.09
C VAL A 7 -6.82 8.52 -5.12
N ILE A 8 -7.05 9.77 -4.70
CA ILE A 8 -7.31 10.90 -5.60
C ILE A 8 -6.18 11.17 -6.59
N GLY A 9 -4.92 10.91 -6.24
CA GLY A 9 -3.76 11.15 -7.10
C GLY A 9 -3.52 10.09 -8.18
N LEU A 10 -4.05 8.87 -8.02
CA LEU A 10 -3.87 7.76 -8.95
C LEU A 10 -4.33 8.06 -10.40
N PRO A 11 -5.56 8.59 -10.63
CA PRO A 11 -6.04 8.83 -11.99
C PRO A 11 -5.21 9.88 -12.73
N PHE A 12 -4.66 10.88 -12.04
CA PHE A 12 -3.83 11.92 -12.66
C PHE A 12 -2.49 11.41 -13.18
N ILE A 13 -1.97 10.31 -12.62
CA ILE A 13 -0.73 9.67 -13.08
C ILE A 13 -1.03 8.61 -14.15
N PHE A 14 -2.10 7.85 -13.99
CA PHE A 14 -2.40 6.70 -14.85
C PHE A 14 -2.81 7.11 -16.28
N ILE A 15 -3.54 8.21 -16.42
CA ILE A 15 -4.02 8.73 -17.71
C ILE A 15 -2.86 9.10 -18.65
N PRO A 16 -1.94 10.01 -18.28
CA PRO A 16 -0.84 10.41 -19.17
C PRO A 16 0.15 9.29 -19.48
N ILE A 17 0.43 8.38 -18.52
CA ILE A 17 1.29 7.20 -18.76
C ILE A 17 0.67 6.29 -19.82
N SER A 18 -0.63 6.02 -19.71
CA SER A 18 -1.34 5.17 -20.66
C SER A 18 -1.38 5.80 -22.05
N THR A 19 -1.53 7.12 -22.14
CA THR A 19 -1.49 7.83 -23.43
C THR A 19 -0.09 7.78 -24.06
N LEU A 20 0.98 8.01 -23.29
CA LEU A 20 2.36 8.06 -23.78
C LEU A 20 2.84 6.72 -24.37
N ASN A 21 2.38 5.59 -23.85
CA ASN A 21 2.77 4.26 -24.35
C ASN A 21 2.39 4.00 -25.83
N TYR A 22 1.44 4.77 -26.38
CA TYR A 22 0.95 4.57 -27.74
C TYR A 22 1.32 5.72 -28.70
N VAL A 23 1.97 6.79 -28.21
CA VAL A 23 2.37 7.93 -29.06
C VAL A 23 3.54 7.51 -29.96
N GLY A 24 3.35 7.60 -31.29
CA GLY A 24 4.41 7.35 -32.28
C GLY A 24 4.58 5.89 -32.74
N VAL A 25 3.75 4.98 -32.25
CA VAL A 25 3.82 3.54 -32.58
C VAL A 25 3.16 3.25 -33.94
N PRO A 26 3.86 2.60 -34.89
CA PRO A 26 3.26 2.15 -36.15
C PRO A 26 2.12 1.14 -35.89
N PRO A 27 0.99 1.19 -36.63
CA PRO A 27 -0.15 0.27 -36.45
C PRO A 27 0.24 -1.21 -36.43
N ALA A 28 1.21 -1.61 -37.26
CA ALA A 28 1.72 -2.97 -37.34
C ALA A 28 2.44 -3.46 -36.07
N LYS A 29 2.97 -2.56 -35.23
CA LYS A 29 3.68 -2.90 -33.97
C LYS A 29 2.82 -2.66 -32.72
N MET A 30 1.61 -2.13 -32.88
CA MET A 30 0.71 -1.80 -31.78
C MET A 30 0.36 -3.04 -30.94
N ASN A 31 0.17 -4.20 -31.59
CA ASN A 31 -0.16 -5.45 -30.90
C ASN A 31 1.00 -5.95 -30.01
N GLN A 32 2.23 -5.82 -30.50
CA GLN A 32 3.44 -6.21 -29.76
C GLN A 32 3.73 -5.28 -28.58
N ILE A 33 3.49 -3.97 -28.73
CA ILE A 33 3.64 -3.02 -27.62
C ILE A 33 2.55 -3.20 -26.57
N SER A 34 1.32 -3.49 -27.00
CA SER A 34 0.22 -3.80 -26.08
C SER A 34 0.49 -5.06 -25.26
N SER A 35 0.95 -6.14 -25.89
CA SER A 35 1.28 -7.39 -25.19
C SER A 35 2.45 -7.23 -24.22
N LEU A 36 3.51 -6.51 -24.62
CA LEU A 36 4.65 -6.21 -23.75
C LEU A 36 4.27 -5.30 -22.57
N SER A 37 3.44 -4.29 -22.81
CA SER A 37 2.93 -3.39 -21.75
C SER A 37 2.09 -4.16 -20.73
N ASN A 38 1.25 -5.08 -21.20
CA ASN A 38 0.44 -5.92 -20.32
C ASN A 38 1.31 -6.91 -19.54
N PHE A 39 2.32 -7.52 -20.17
CA PHE A 39 3.27 -8.38 -19.49
C PHE A 39 4.04 -7.63 -18.40
N ALA A 40 4.61 -6.46 -18.73
CA ALA A 40 5.35 -5.63 -17.78
C ALA A 40 4.46 -5.18 -16.61
N ARG A 41 3.19 -4.82 -16.88
CA ARG A 41 2.23 -4.44 -15.84
C ARG A 41 1.89 -5.61 -14.91
N ASN A 42 1.63 -6.79 -15.46
CA ASN A 42 1.32 -7.98 -14.65
C ASN A 42 2.53 -8.45 -13.84
N LEU A 43 3.72 -8.46 -14.44
CA LEU A 43 4.96 -8.83 -13.75
C LEU A 43 5.29 -7.83 -12.64
N GLY A 44 5.22 -6.52 -12.94
CA GLY A 44 5.44 -5.46 -11.96
C GLY A 44 4.40 -5.48 -10.84
N GLY A 45 3.13 -5.78 -11.15
CA GLY A 45 2.07 -5.95 -10.17
C GLY A 45 2.34 -7.11 -9.20
N SER A 46 2.71 -8.28 -9.73
CA SER A 46 3.02 -9.46 -8.90
C SER A 46 4.30 -9.28 -8.08
N ALA A 47 5.37 -8.75 -8.67
CA ALA A 47 6.61 -8.48 -7.96
C ALA A 47 6.43 -7.39 -6.89
N GLY A 48 5.71 -6.31 -7.22
CA GLY A 48 5.40 -5.23 -6.30
C GLY A 48 4.56 -5.69 -5.11
N THR A 49 3.55 -6.52 -5.34
CA THR A 49 2.74 -7.08 -4.24
C THR A 49 3.55 -8.01 -3.35
N ALA A 50 4.40 -8.90 -3.90
CA ALA A 50 5.27 -9.78 -3.12
C ALA A 50 6.31 -9.02 -2.26
N LEU A 51 6.89 -7.95 -2.80
CA LEU A 51 7.79 -7.07 -2.05
C LEU A 51 7.04 -6.32 -0.95
N LEU A 52 5.84 -5.81 -1.25
CA LEU A 52 5.02 -5.10 -0.29
C LEU A 52 4.58 -5.99 0.87
N THR A 53 4.13 -7.22 0.59
CA THR A 53 3.75 -8.18 1.63
C THR A 53 4.94 -8.55 2.51
N THR A 54 6.11 -8.77 1.91
CA THR A 54 7.36 -9.03 2.64
C THR A 54 7.74 -7.85 3.53
N PHE A 55 7.70 -6.63 2.98
CA PHE A 55 7.98 -5.40 3.73
C PHE A 55 7.02 -5.22 4.91
N LEU A 56 5.72 -5.44 4.67
CA LEU A 56 4.68 -5.32 5.69
C LEU A 56 4.89 -6.34 6.82
N ALA A 57 5.22 -7.59 6.48
CA ALA A 57 5.49 -8.65 7.45
C ALA A 57 6.73 -8.32 8.30
N ARG A 58 7.83 -7.90 7.67
CA ARG A 58 9.08 -7.55 8.37
C ARG A 58 8.89 -6.33 9.28
N THR A 59 8.16 -5.33 8.79
CA THR A 59 7.89 -4.10 9.53
C THR A 59 6.88 -4.34 10.65
N ALA A 60 5.88 -5.22 10.48
CA ALA A 60 4.97 -5.58 11.55
C ALA A 60 5.69 -6.32 12.70
N HIS A 61 6.57 -7.27 12.37
CA HIS A 61 7.38 -7.99 13.37
C HIS A 61 8.29 -7.06 14.18
N THR A 62 8.92 -6.08 13.53
CA THR A 62 9.79 -5.12 14.22
C THR A 62 9.01 -4.19 15.15
N HIS A 63 7.87 -3.65 14.69
CA HIS A 63 7.00 -2.85 15.57
C HIS A 63 6.40 -3.67 16.71
N GLN A 64 6.03 -4.93 16.46
CA GLN A 64 5.56 -5.83 17.51
C GLN A 64 6.65 -6.05 18.58
N ALA A 65 7.90 -6.28 18.18
CA ALA A 65 9.00 -6.42 19.11
C ALA A 65 9.25 -5.13 19.92
N GLN A 66 9.18 -3.96 19.27
CA GLN A 66 9.32 -2.66 19.95
C GLN A 66 8.18 -2.37 20.93
N LEU A 67 6.92 -2.65 20.55
CA LEU A 67 5.76 -2.51 21.43
C LEU A 67 5.81 -3.49 22.60
N ALA A 68 6.27 -4.72 22.36
CA ALA A 68 6.47 -5.72 23.41
C ALA A 68 7.55 -5.27 24.42
N MET A 69 8.65 -4.66 23.95
CA MET A 69 9.69 -4.12 24.84
C MET A 69 9.19 -2.95 25.72
N ASN A 70 8.23 -2.15 25.24
CA ASN A 70 7.61 -1.09 26.03
C ASN A 70 6.48 -1.57 26.93
N THR A 71 6.02 -2.82 26.75
CA THR A 71 4.97 -3.44 27.54
C THR A 71 5.60 -4.48 28.47
N VAL A 72 6.33 -4.03 29.48
CA VAL A 72 7.01 -4.92 30.44
C VAL A 72 5.96 -5.57 31.35
N PRO A 73 5.77 -6.91 31.30
CA PRO A 73 4.93 -7.63 32.24
C PRO A 73 5.49 -7.42 33.66
N GLY A 74 4.66 -6.94 34.59
CA GLY A 74 5.08 -6.58 35.96
C GLY A 74 5.45 -5.11 36.15
N SER A 75 5.35 -4.26 35.12
CA SER A 75 5.39 -2.81 35.32
C SER A 75 4.08 -2.32 35.97
N PRO A 76 4.11 -1.32 36.88
CA PRO A 76 2.90 -0.80 37.50
C PRO A 76 1.87 -0.28 36.48
N ALA A 77 2.33 0.26 35.34
CA ALA A 77 1.45 0.71 34.27
C ALA A 77 0.71 -0.44 33.58
N TYR A 78 1.41 -1.57 33.35
CA TYR A 78 0.81 -2.78 32.78
C TYR A 78 -0.21 -3.40 33.73
N GLU A 79 0.13 -3.55 35.01
CA GLU A 79 -0.78 -4.10 36.02
C GLU A 79 -2.03 -3.24 36.21
N ASN A 80 -1.88 -1.91 36.24
CA ASN A 80 -3.03 -1.00 36.31
C ASN A 80 -3.94 -1.08 35.07
N TYR A 81 -3.36 -1.22 33.87
CA TYR A 81 -4.12 -1.38 32.64
C TYR A 81 -4.90 -2.70 32.60
N ILE A 82 -4.23 -3.81 32.91
CA ILE A 82 -4.87 -5.14 32.98
C ILE A 82 -5.91 -5.19 34.11
N GLY A 83 -5.61 -4.60 35.27
CA GLY A 83 -6.52 -4.48 36.39
C GLY A 83 -7.82 -3.76 36.01
N ARG A 84 -7.73 -2.60 35.33
CA ARG A 84 -8.91 -1.89 34.82
C ARG A 84 -9.71 -2.71 33.81
N LEU A 85 -9.05 -3.38 32.87
CA LEU A 85 -9.71 -4.24 31.89
C LEU A 85 -10.40 -5.44 32.54
N ALA A 86 -9.77 -6.05 33.54
CA ALA A 86 -10.34 -7.15 34.30
C ALA A 86 -11.56 -6.70 35.11
N THR A 87 -11.54 -5.50 35.70
CA THR A 87 -12.70 -4.92 36.38
C THR A 87 -13.87 -4.74 35.41
N ILE A 88 -13.64 -4.13 34.24
CA ILE A 88 -14.67 -3.96 33.20
C ILE A 88 -15.27 -5.31 32.77
N LEU A 89 -14.42 -6.32 32.57
CA LEU A 89 -14.89 -7.67 32.19
C LEU A 89 -15.73 -8.33 33.29
N ARG A 90 -15.40 -8.08 34.56
CA ARG A 90 -16.19 -8.56 35.71
C ARG A 90 -17.53 -7.85 35.79
N ASP A 91 -17.56 -6.54 35.55
CA ASP A 91 -18.79 -5.75 35.49
C ASP A 91 -19.72 -6.23 34.37
N HIS A 92 -19.17 -6.79 33.30
CA HIS A 92 -19.91 -7.43 32.20
C HIS A 92 -20.21 -8.92 32.43
N GLY A 93 -20.02 -9.45 33.64
CA GLY A 93 -20.42 -10.81 34.01
C GLY A 93 -19.38 -11.91 33.78
N THR A 94 -18.12 -11.55 33.47
CA THR A 94 -17.04 -12.54 33.33
C THR A 94 -16.56 -13.00 34.70
N PRO A 95 -16.42 -14.32 34.97
CA PRO A 95 -15.89 -14.83 36.22
C PRO A 95 -14.51 -14.25 36.54
N ALA A 96 -14.30 -13.87 37.81
CA ALA A 96 -13.06 -13.27 38.30
C ALA A 96 -11.79 -14.03 37.91
N ALA A 97 -11.84 -15.37 37.97
CA ALA A 97 -10.75 -16.26 37.60
C ALA A 97 -10.38 -16.18 36.11
N GLN A 98 -11.32 -15.82 35.24
CA GLN A 98 -11.12 -15.73 33.78
C GLN A 98 -10.92 -14.28 33.31
N ALA A 99 -11.41 -13.30 34.06
CA ALA A 99 -11.39 -11.89 33.68
C ALA A 99 -9.97 -11.35 33.46
N THR A 100 -9.01 -11.71 34.31
CA THR A 100 -7.61 -11.29 34.17
C THR A 100 -6.96 -11.90 32.93
N GLN A 101 -7.20 -13.18 32.66
CA GLN A 101 -6.64 -13.87 31.49
C GLN A 101 -7.24 -13.34 30.18
N MET A 102 -8.56 -13.08 30.16
CA MET A 102 -9.22 -12.42 29.02
C MET A 102 -8.71 -10.98 28.81
N ALA A 103 -8.49 -10.22 29.89
CA ALA A 103 -7.93 -8.87 29.83
C ALA A 103 -6.55 -8.86 29.16
N MET A 104 -5.66 -9.80 29.54
CA MET A 104 -4.34 -9.94 28.94
C MET A 104 -4.43 -10.32 27.45
N GLY A 105 -5.32 -11.24 27.08
CA GLY A 105 -5.54 -11.62 25.69
C GLY A 105 -6.02 -10.44 24.82
N ARG A 106 -6.91 -9.60 25.34
CA ARG A 106 -7.39 -8.38 24.64
C ARG A 106 -6.32 -7.29 24.55
N ALA A 107 -5.52 -7.11 25.59
CA ALA A 107 -4.40 -6.17 25.56
C ALA A 107 -3.39 -6.57 24.47
N TYR A 108 -3.08 -7.86 24.37
CA TYR A 108 -2.17 -8.39 23.36
C TYR A 108 -2.73 -8.24 21.93
N SER A 109 -4.01 -8.53 21.71
CA SER A 109 -4.63 -8.37 20.39
C SER A 109 -4.69 -6.91 19.94
N GLU A 110 -4.92 -5.97 20.85
CA GLU A 110 -4.89 -4.54 20.54
C GLU A 110 -3.46 -4.07 20.21
N MET A 111 -2.45 -4.55 20.94
CA MET A 111 -1.04 -4.28 20.63
C MET A 111 -0.67 -4.76 19.22
N LEU A 112 -1.08 -5.97 18.85
CA LEU A 112 -0.91 -6.52 17.50
C LEU A 112 -1.59 -5.64 16.44
N ARG A 113 -2.82 -5.18 16.71
CA ARG A 113 -3.56 -4.30 15.80
C ARG A 113 -2.83 -2.96 15.58
N GLN A 114 -2.30 -2.37 16.65
CA GLN A 114 -1.54 -1.13 16.56
C GLN A 114 -0.22 -1.30 15.80
N ALA A 115 0.51 -2.39 16.05
CA ALA A 115 1.74 -2.73 15.31
C ALA A 115 1.47 -2.88 13.81
N GLN A 116 0.38 -3.57 13.44
CA GLN A 116 -0.02 -3.71 12.05
C GLN A 116 -0.39 -2.36 11.43
N MET A 117 -1.16 -1.52 12.12
CA MET A 117 -1.55 -0.20 11.62
C MET A 117 -0.33 0.69 11.32
N LEU A 118 0.68 0.68 12.19
CA LEU A 118 1.92 1.43 11.99
C LEU A 118 2.72 0.89 10.80
N SER A 119 2.77 -0.44 10.65
CA SER A 119 3.38 -1.09 9.48
C SER A 119 2.69 -0.69 8.17
N TYR A 120 1.35 -0.66 8.14
CA TYR A 120 0.59 -0.19 6.98
C TYR A 120 0.93 1.25 6.62
N LYS A 121 0.97 2.16 7.61
CA LYS A 121 1.32 3.57 7.38
C LYS A 121 2.67 3.70 6.67
N ASN A 122 3.68 2.96 7.14
CA ASN A 122 5.01 2.99 6.54
C ASN A 122 5.01 2.41 5.12
N ALA A 123 4.31 1.28 4.91
CA ALA A 123 4.18 0.67 3.58
C ALA A 123 3.54 1.62 2.56
N PHE A 124 2.49 2.33 2.98
CA PHE A 124 1.83 3.35 2.16
C PHE A 124 2.74 4.53 1.82
N PHE A 125 3.58 4.99 2.75
CA PHE A 125 4.54 6.06 2.51
C PHE A 125 5.61 5.63 1.48
N VAL A 126 6.16 4.41 1.63
CA VAL A 126 7.11 3.85 0.67
C VAL A 126 6.51 3.78 -0.73
N LEU A 127 5.28 3.27 -0.86
CA LEU A 127 4.57 3.23 -2.15
C LEU A 127 4.38 4.63 -2.74
N ALA A 128 4.01 5.62 -1.92
CA ALA A 128 3.84 7.01 -2.38
C ALA A 128 5.15 7.61 -2.91
N VAL A 129 6.28 7.38 -2.21
CA VAL A 129 7.61 7.84 -2.65
C VAL A 129 8.03 7.17 -3.96
N VAL A 130 7.80 5.86 -4.09
CA VAL A 130 8.11 5.12 -5.33
C VAL A 130 7.30 5.67 -6.50
N ILE A 131 5.99 5.90 -6.32
CA ILE A 131 5.13 6.50 -7.35
C ILE A 131 5.60 7.91 -7.71
N LEU A 132 5.97 8.73 -6.72
CA LEU A 132 6.45 10.10 -6.94
C LEU A 132 7.79 10.13 -7.69
N MET A 133 8.71 9.20 -7.40
CA MET A 133 9.97 9.04 -8.14
C MET A 133 9.76 8.53 -9.57
N LEU A 134 8.74 7.70 -9.81
CA LEU A 134 8.44 7.18 -11.15
C LEU A 134 7.63 8.17 -11.99
N SER A 135 6.87 9.08 -11.38
CA SER A 135 6.06 10.11 -12.06
C SER A 135 6.81 11.06 -13.01
N PRO A 136 8.08 11.47 -12.78
CA PRO A 136 8.81 12.32 -13.73
C PRO A 136 9.39 11.57 -14.94
N LEU A 137 9.54 10.24 -14.89
CA LEU A 137 10.12 9.46 -16.01
C LEU A 137 9.33 9.61 -17.33
N PRO A 138 7.99 9.58 -17.35
CA PRO A 138 7.20 9.81 -18.56
C PRO A 138 7.31 11.25 -19.09
N LEU A 139 7.52 12.24 -18.21
CA LEU A 139 7.72 13.64 -18.60
C LEU A 139 9.11 13.88 -19.20
N MET A 140 10.12 13.11 -18.77
CA MET A 140 11.47 13.15 -19.36
C MET A 140 11.55 12.40 -20.71
N MET A 141 10.65 11.46 -20.99
CA MET A 141 10.56 10.84 -22.32
C MET A 141 9.95 11.85 -23.31
N ARG A 142 10.82 12.47 -24.11
CA ARG A 142 10.44 13.38 -25.20
C ARG A 142 9.40 12.69 -26.11
N LEU A 143 8.24 13.34 -26.29
CA LEU A 143 7.23 12.89 -27.25
C LEU A 143 7.87 12.70 -28.63
N PRO A 144 7.72 11.54 -29.27
CA PRO A 144 8.13 11.40 -30.66
C PRO A 144 7.33 12.40 -31.51
N PRO A 145 7.96 13.03 -32.52
CA PRO A 145 7.34 14.08 -33.32
C PRO A 145 6.04 13.56 -33.95
N LYS A 146 4.97 14.37 -33.85
CA LYS A 146 3.68 14.09 -34.49
C LYS A 146 3.92 13.79 -35.97
N LYS A 147 3.61 12.58 -36.43
CA LYS A 147 3.56 12.30 -37.88
C LYS A 147 2.56 13.29 -38.52
N PRO A 148 2.92 13.94 -39.64
CA PRO A 148 2.01 14.85 -40.33
C PRO A 148 0.74 14.08 -40.71
N LYS A 149 -0.41 14.70 -40.50
CA LYS A 149 -1.71 14.21 -40.99
C LYS A 149 -1.56 14.01 -42.50
N PRO A 150 -1.84 12.82 -43.07
CA PRO A 150 -1.80 12.68 -44.53
C PRO A 150 -2.79 13.69 -45.11
N ALA A 151 -2.36 14.44 -46.12
CA ALA A 151 -3.22 15.38 -46.82
C ALA A 151 -4.45 14.62 -47.37
N PRO A 152 -5.63 15.27 -47.43
CA PRO A 152 -6.88 14.65 -47.87
C PRO A 152 -6.88 14.14 -49.33
N GLU A 153 -5.78 14.31 -50.07
CA GLU A 153 -5.66 13.93 -51.48
C GLU A 153 -5.35 12.44 -51.72
N ALA A 154 -5.16 11.63 -50.67
CA ALA A 154 -4.95 10.17 -50.79
C ALA A 154 -6.21 9.32 -50.52
N MET A 155 -7.40 9.92 -50.44
CA MET A 155 -8.70 9.20 -50.38
C MET A 155 -9.51 9.38 -51.67
N GLY A 156 -8.85 9.41 -52.81
CA GLY A 156 -9.51 9.41 -54.11
C GLY A 156 -8.64 8.69 -55.12
N HIS A 157 -9.01 7.43 -55.39
CA HIS A 157 -9.01 6.70 -56.66
C HIS A 157 -9.19 5.20 -56.37
#